data_AF-A0A644Y794-F1
#
_entry.id   AF-A0A644Y794-F1
#
_cell.length_a   1.000
_cell.length_b   1.000
_cell.length_c   1.000
_cell.angle_alpha   90.00
_cell.angle_beta   90.00
_cell.angle_gamma   90.00
#
_symmetry.space_group_name_H-M   'P 1'
#
loop_
_entity.id
_entity.type
_entity.pdbx_description
1 polymer ?
#
loop_
_entity_poly.entity_id
_entity_poly.type
_entity_poly.pdbx_seq_one_letter_code
_entity_poly.pdbx_strand_id
1 'polypeptide(L)'
;MKKRICFLLASCVLLTGCASLLDREYSTVEAHSSKFWESESTGILRAENYQDIVNDLMLLIGQHTEQAVIRLYSYDDGVTVADGLEKAAAEVQQETALGNYALEYITSSSTAQRGYYELSVQLGYRRTADQIAAIVNATSVTALQSLLETALNDGKAELTVRVGYWQAEDRAAVDKTVTDLRTERGLTETPEWTISYYPAEGTVGLIEFILTPADNGAIQPEGEPETPTEYLQTP
;
A
#
# COMPACT_ATOMS: atom_id res chain seq x y z
N MET A 1 -44.45 55.99 17.29
CA MET A 1 -43.35 55.00 17.17
C MET A 1 -43.80 53.53 17.15
N LYS A 2 -45.07 53.17 17.46
CA LYS A 2 -45.56 51.78 17.44
C LYS A 2 -45.93 51.21 16.06
N LYS A 3 -46.32 52.04 15.07
CA LYS A 3 -46.75 51.56 13.74
C LYS A 3 -45.63 51.17 12.77
N ARG A 4 -44.38 51.61 13.01
CA ARG A 4 -43.22 51.28 12.16
C ARG A 4 -42.58 49.93 12.52
N ILE A 5 -42.77 49.45 13.75
CA ILE A 5 -42.25 48.16 14.22
C ILE A 5 -43.09 46.98 13.67
N CYS A 6 -44.40 47.18 13.48
CA CYS A 6 -45.27 46.14 12.93
C CYS A 6 -44.97 45.83 11.45
N PHE A 7 -44.48 46.81 10.67
CA PHE A 7 -44.14 46.59 9.26
C PHE A 7 -42.82 45.82 9.06
N LEU A 8 -41.88 45.96 10.01
CA LEU A 8 -40.62 45.21 9.99
C LEU A 8 -40.81 43.74 10.40
N LEU A 9 -41.71 43.47 11.35
CA LEU A 9 -42.01 42.09 11.76
C LEU A 9 -42.77 41.29 10.70
N ALA A 10 -43.62 41.93 9.89
CA ALA A 10 -44.34 41.26 8.81
C ALA A 10 -43.46 40.88 7.61
N SER A 11 -42.32 41.57 7.41
CA SER A 11 -41.35 41.26 6.36
C SER A 11 -40.52 40.00 6.69
N CYS A 12 -40.21 39.77 7.96
CA CYS A 12 -39.40 38.62 8.39
C CYS A 12 -40.14 37.27 8.29
N VAL A 13 -41.47 37.25 8.30
CA VAL A 13 -42.26 36.00 8.22
C VAL A 13 -42.39 35.49 6.78
N LEU A 14 -42.14 36.33 5.77
CA LEU A 14 -42.19 35.92 4.36
C LEU A 14 -40.87 35.28 3.87
N LEU A 15 -39.82 35.25 4.70
CA LEU A 15 -38.55 34.57 4.37
C LEU A 15 -38.47 33.12 4.87
N THR A 16 -39.51 32.57 5.52
CA THR A 16 -39.57 31.13 5.86
C THR A 16 -40.08 30.32 4.67
N GLY A 17 -39.43 30.49 3.50
CA GLY A 17 -39.77 29.83 2.24
C GLY A 17 -38.72 28.83 1.75
N CYS A 18 -37.72 28.50 2.56
CA CYS A 18 -36.62 27.61 2.13
C CYS A 18 -36.72 26.18 2.68
N ALA A 19 -37.86 25.76 3.23
CA ALA A 19 -38.03 24.40 3.74
C ALA A 19 -38.16 23.33 2.64
N SER A 20 -38.46 23.74 1.39
CA SER A 20 -38.72 22.80 0.28
C SER A 20 -37.50 22.53 -0.62
N LEU A 21 -36.30 23.03 -0.27
CA LEU A 21 -35.08 22.88 -1.09
C LEU A 21 -34.11 21.81 -0.52
N LEU A 22 -34.57 21.03 0.45
CA LEU A 22 -33.79 19.99 1.13
C LEU A 22 -34.52 18.65 1.15
N ASP A 23 -35.34 18.37 0.13
CA ASP A 23 -35.64 16.99 -0.25
C ASP A 23 -34.39 16.41 -0.93
N ARG A 24 -33.35 16.22 -0.13
CA ARG A 24 -32.17 15.48 -0.52
C ARG A 24 -32.63 14.03 -0.38
N GLU A 25 -32.86 13.38 -1.51
CA GLU A 25 -32.86 11.93 -1.57
C GLU A 25 -31.52 11.51 -0.95
N TYR A 26 -31.57 11.09 0.32
CA TYR A 26 -30.45 10.46 0.98
C TYR A 26 -30.27 9.13 0.26
N SER A 27 -29.50 9.14 -0.83
CA SER A 27 -28.88 7.90 -1.27
C SER A 27 -27.93 7.51 -0.15
N THR A 28 -28.39 6.55 0.65
CA THR A 28 -27.48 5.81 1.51
C THR A 28 -26.54 5.09 0.57
N VAL A 29 -25.32 5.59 0.44
CA VAL A 29 -24.23 4.79 -0.11
C VAL A 29 -24.02 3.68 0.91
N GLU A 30 -24.55 2.48 0.63
CA GLU A 30 -24.07 1.29 1.32
C GLU A 30 -22.55 1.26 1.16
N ALA A 31 -21.84 1.13 2.28
CA ALA A 31 -20.44 0.79 2.21
C ALA A 31 -20.32 -0.48 1.36
N HIS A 32 -19.47 -0.46 0.32
CA HIS A 32 -19.28 -1.59 -0.60
C HIS A 32 -18.86 -2.90 0.08
N SER A 33 -18.58 -2.88 1.39
CA SER A 33 -18.51 -4.11 2.19
C SER A 33 -18.85 -3.80 3.65
N SER A 34 -20.09 -4.12 4.06
CA SER A 34 -20.52 -4.08 5.46
C SER A 34 -20.32 -5.43 6.18
N LYS A 35 -19.66 -6.40 5.55
CA LYS A 35 -19.54 -7.78 6.05
C LYS A 35 -18.10 -8.30 6.00
N PHE A 36 -17.19 -7.51 6.53
CA PHE A 36 -15.78 -7.87 6.55
C PHE A 36 -15.45 -9.05 7.48
N TRP A 37 -16.39 -9.49 8.33
CA TRP A 37 -16.16 -10.62 9.25
C TRP A 37 -17.39 -11.54 9.36
N GLU A 38 -17.21 -12.81 9.00
CA GLU A 38 -18.19 -13.87 9.33
C GLU A 38 -18.00 -14.34 10.80
N SER A 39 -16.84 -14.06 11.42
CA SER A 39 -16.63 -13.93 12.88
C SER A 39 -15.26 -13.29 13.16
N GLU A 40 -15.14 -12.43 14.18
CA GLU A 40 -13.86 -11.82 14.60
C GLU A 40 -12.79 -12.85 15.06
N SER A 41 -13.11 -14.16 15.09
CA SER A 41 -12.27 -15.20 15.70
C SER A 41 -11.65 -16.23 14.74
N THR A 42 -11.97 -16.21 13.44
CA THR A 42 -11.65 -17.36 12.55
C THR A 42 -10.66 -17.10 11.42
N GLY A 43 -10.25 -15.87 11.12
CA GLY A 43 -9.26 -15.61 10.06
C GLY A 43 -9.72 -16.03 8.65
N ILE A 44 -11.04 -16.04 8.40
CA ILE A 44 -11.67 -16.41 7.13
C ILE A 44 -12.36 -15.18 6.55
N LEU A 45 -11.98 -14.81 5.33
CA LEU A 45 -12.55 -13.69 4.59
C LEU A 45 -13.72 -14.15 3.70
N ARG A 46 -14.59 -13.21 3.33
CA ARG A 46 -15.77 -13.46 2.51
C ARG A 46 -15.68 -12.64 1.24
N ALA A 47 -15.80 -13.33 0.11
CA ALA A 47 -15.89 -12.73 -1.22
C ALA A 47 -17.20 -13.12 -1.91
N GLU A 48 -17.73 -12.23 -2.75
CA GLU A 48 -18.92 -12.45 -3.57
C GLU A 48 -18.65 -12.21 -5.06
N ASN A 49 -17.50 -11.67 -5.42
CA ASN A 49 -17.10 -11.38 -6.79
C ASN A 49 -15.57 -11.27 -6.93
N TYR A 50 -15.09 -11.07 -8.17
CA TYR A 50 -13.67 -10.89 -8.49
C TYR A 50 -12.99 -9.75 -7.69
N GLN A 51 -13.64 -8.59 -7.58
CA GLN A 51 -13.06 -7.43 -6.89
C GLN A 51 -12.95 -7.65 -5.39
N ASP A 52 -13.88 -8.40 -4.79
CA ASP A 52 -13.74 -8.79 -3.38
C ASP A 52 -12.49 -9.65 -3.16
N ILE A 53 -12.18 -10.59 -4.07
CA ILE A 53 -10.95 -11.39 -3.99
C ILE A 53 -9.71 -10.49 -4.08
N VAL A 54 -9.67 -9.56 -5.04
CA VAL A 54 -8.56 -8.61 -5.17
C VAL A 54 -8.40 -7.77 -3.89
N ASN A 55 -9.50 -7.28 -3.32
CA ASN A 55 -9.49 -6.48 -2.09
C ASN A 55 -9.07 -7.30 -0.87
N ASP A 56 -9.54 -8.53 -0.74
CA ASP A 56 -9.15 -9.46 0.32
C ASP A 56 -7.66 -9.77 0.26
N LEU A 57 -7.12 -10.03 -0.94
CA LEU A 57 -5.67 -10.20 -1.14
C LEU A 57 -4.90 -8.94 -0.74
N MET A 58 -5.35 -7.76 -1.16
CA MET A 58 -4.70 -6.49 -0.81
C MET A 58 -4.70 -6.22 0.70
N LEU A 59 -5.78 -6.56 1.39
CA LEU A 59 -5.85 -6.52 2.85
C LEU A 59 -4.82 -7.45 3.47
N LEU A 60 -4.81 -8.72 3.08
CA LEU A 60 -3.91 -9.73 3.62
C LEU A 60 -2.44 -9.31 3.46
N ILE A 61 -2.11 -8.71 2.32
CA ILE A 61 -0.78 -8.12 2.06
C ILE A 61 -0.48 -6.99 3.04
N GLY A 62 -1.41 -6.05 3.22
CA GLY A 62 -1.25 -4.96 4.18
C GLY A 62 -1.12 -5.41 5.64
N GLN A 63 -1.68 -6.58 5.98
CA GLN A 63 -1.57 -7.21 7.30
C GLN A 63 -0.37 -8.16 7.42
N HIS A 64 0.44 -8.32 6.37
CA HIS A 64 1.55 -9.28 6.31
C HIS A 64 1.12 -10.73 6.63
N THR A 65 -0.06 -11.13 6.15
CA THR A 65 -0.60 -12.49 6.38
C THR A 65 0.00 -13.49 5.40
N GLU A 66 0.68 -14.53 5.90
CA GLU A 66 1.29 -15.55 5.01
C GLU A 66 0.30 -16.58 4.45
N GLN A 67 -0.77 -16.88 5.18
CA GLN A 67 -1.75 -17.91 4.81
C GLN A 67 -3.16 -17.48 5.20
N ALA A 68 -4.11 -17.66 4.28
CA ALA A 68 -5.50 -17.30 4.52
C ALA A 68 -6.47 -18.18 3.75
N VAL A 69 -7.72 -18.18 4.24
CA VAL A 69 -8.85 -18.80 3.57
C VAL A 69 -9.89 -17.74 3.22
N ILE A 70 -10.29 -17.69 1.96
CA ILE A 70 -11.35 -16.81 1.44
C ILE A 70 -12.53 -17.68 1.01
N ARG A 71 -13.74 -17.37 1.45
CA ARG A 71 -14.97 -18.06 1.04
C ARG A 71 -15.70 -17.25 -0.01
N LEU A 72 -15.85 -17.82 -1.21
CA LEU A 72 -16.50 -17.22 -2.35
C LEU A 72 -17.94 -17.75 -2.51
N TYR A 73 -18.95 -16.92 -2.22
CA TYR A 73 -20.36 -17.34 -2.15
C TYR A 73 -21.16 -17.09 -3.43
N SER A 74 -20.60 -16.40 -4.41
CA SER A 74 -21.22 -16.14 -5.72
C SER A 74 -20.11 -15.96 -6.74
N TYR A 75 -20.20 -16.63 -7.88
CA TYR A 75 -19.25 -16.47 -8.98
C TYR A 75 -19.97 -16.81 -10.28
N ASP A 76 -20.25 -15.80 -11.08
CA ASP A 76 -20.94 -15.94 -12.37
C ASP A 76 -20.23 -15.07 -13.39
N ASP A 77 -18.99 -15.46 -13.67
CA ASP A 77 -18.06 -14.62 -14.41
C ASP A 77 -17.56 -15.36 -15.67
N GLY A 78 -18.33 -16.29 -16.25
CA GLY A 78 -18.02 -16.95 -17.53
C GLY A 78 -16.67 -17.71 -17.63
N VAL A 79 -15.87 -17.72 -16.56
CA VAL A 79 -14.55 -18.33 -16.39
C VAL A 79 -14.62 -19.26 -15.17
N THR A 80 -13.76 -20.26 -15.04
CA THR A 80 -13.75 -21.10 -13.84
C THR A 80 -13.26 -20.30 -12.62
N VAL A 81 -13.70 -20.67 -11.40
CA VAL A 81 -13.25 -20.03 -10.15
C VAL A 81 -11.73 -20.09 -10.00
N ALA A 82 -11.10 -21.17 -10.48
CA ALA A 82 -9.65 -21.34 -10.44
C ALA A 82 -8.94 -20.28 -11.31
N ASP A 83 -9.38 -20.12 -12.56
CA ASP A 83 -8.81 -19.11 -13.47
C ASP A 83 -9.04 -17.68 -12.95
N GLY A 84 -10.20 -17.42 -12.34
CA GLY A 84 -10.52 -16.14 -11.72
C GLY A 84 -9.58 -15.81 -10.56
N LEU A 85 -9.30 -16.79 -9.72
CA LEU A 85 -8.37 -16.65 -8.60
C LEU A 85 -6.92 -16.48 -9.08
N GLU A 86 -6.51 -17.21 -10.12
CA GLU A 86 -5.20 -17.04 -10.73
C GLU A 86 -5.04 -15.64 -11.33
N LYS A 87 -6.07 -15.14 -12.02
CA LYS A 87 -6.11 -13.79 -12.56
C LYS A 87 -6.02 -12.73 -11.45
N ALA A 88 -6.80 -12.88 -10.37
CA ALA A 88 -6.76 -11.96 -9.24
C ALA A 88 -5.38 -11.96 -8.55
N ALA A 89 -4.77 -13.13 -8.37
CA ALA A 89 -3.42 -13.25 -7.83
C ALA A 89 -2.38 -12.57 -8.73
N ALA A 90 -2.47 -12.75 -10.05
CA ALA A 90 -1.59 -12.11 -11.01
C ALA A 90 -1.76 -10.58 -11.02
N GLU A 91 -3.00 -10.07 -11.04
CA GLU A 91 -3.31 -8.64 -10.96
C GLU A 91 -2.71 -8.03 -9.69
N VAL A 92 -2.95 -8.65 -8.54
CA VAL A 92 -2.41 -8.18 -7.26
C VAL A 92 -0.89 -8.18 -7.26
N GLN A 93 -0.24 -9.26 -7.68
CA GLN A 93 1.21 -9.37 -7.64
C GLN A 93 1.92 -8.44 -8.64
N GLN A 94 1.34 -8.21 -9.81
CA GLN A 94 2.02 -7.53 -10.92
C GLN A 94 1.56 -6.09 -11.12
N GLU A 95 0.27 -5.83 -10.97
CA GLU A 95 -0.32 -4.54 -11.35
C GLU A 95 -0.58 -3.64 -10.14
N THR A 96 -0.88 -4.21 -8.98
CA THR A 96 -1.05 -3.39 -7.78
C THR A 96 0.28 -2.95 -7.20
N ALA A 97 0.38 -1.68 -6.83
CA ALA A 97 1.60 -1.14 -6.24
C ALA A 97 2.03 -1.91 -4.98
N LEU A 98 1.08 -2.21 -4.08
CA LEU A 98 1.40 -2.88 -2.82
C LEU A 98 1.84 -4.33 -3.03
N GLY A 99 1.14 -5.08 -3.89
CA GLY A 99 1.52 -6.47 -4.17
C GLY A 99 2.87 -6.56 -4.87
N ASN A 100 3.12 -5.68 -5.85
CA ASN A 100 4.41 -5.63 -6.56
C ASN A 100 5.59 -5.27 -5.65
N TYR A 101 5.35 -4.39 -4.68
CA TYR A 101 6.32 -4.02 -3.64
C TYR A 101 6.57 -5.14 -2.64
N ALA A 102 5.50 -5.74 -2.10
CA ALA A 102 5.57 -6.57 -0.90
C ALA A 102 5.88 -8.05 -1.18
N LEU A 103 5.37 -8.60 -2.27
CA LEU A 103 5.27 -10.05 -2.45
C LEU A 103 6.37 -10.59 -3.34
N GLU A 104 6.97 -11.71 -2.93
CA GLU A 104 7.79 -12.57 -3.80
C GLU A 104 6.88 -13.43 -4.69
N TYR A 105 5.84 -14.05 -4.11
CA TYR A 105 4.89 -14.90 -4.83
C TYR A 105 3.52 -14.95 -4.15
N ILE A 106 2.50 -15.30 -4.95
CA ILE A 106 1.19 -15.76 -4.48
C ILE A 106 0.97 -17.16 -5.03
N THR A 107 0.61 -18.12 -4.17
CA THR A 107 0.04 -19.40 -4.62
C THR A 107 -1.37 -19.54 -4.09
N SER A 108 -2.23 -20.16 -4.90
CA SER A 108 -3.65 -20.22 -4.59
C SER A 108 -4.28 -21.49 -5.16
N SER A 109 -5.34 -21.95 -4.50
CA SER A 109 -6.15 -23.08 -4.95
C SER A 109 -7.60 -22.90 -4.54
N SER A 110 -8.52 -23.52 -5.27
CA SER A 110 -9.94 -23.47 -4.97
C SER A 110 -10.52 -24.87 -4.79
N THR A 111 -11.37 -25.02 -3.78
CA THR A 111 -12.11 -26.26 -3.51
C THR A 111 -13.60 -25.95 -3.42
N ALA A 112 -14.41 -26.64 -4.22
CA ALA A 112 -15.86 -26.49 -4.16
C ALA A 112 -16.43 -27.06 -2.85
N GLN A 113 -17.26 -26.28 -2.17
CA GLN A 113 -18.02 -26.67 -0.99
C GLN A 113 -19.52 -26.54 -1.26
N ARG A 114 -20.36 -27.03 -0.34
CA ARG A 114 -21.82 -26.86 -0.48
C ARG A 114 -22.19 -25.39 -0.28
N GLY A 115 -22.43 -24.69 -1.39
CA GLY A 115 -22.92 -23.31 -1.40
C GLY A 115 -21.85 -22.22 -1.45
N TYR A 116 -20.56 -22.57 -1.58
CA TYR A 116 -19.45 -21.64 -1.77
C TYR A 116 -18.20 -22.37 -2.29
N TYR A 117 -17.17 -21.62 -2.70
CA TYR A 117 -15.82 -22.12 -2.91
C TYR A 117 -14.91 -21.68 -1.77
N GLU A 118 -14.07 -22.58 -1.29
CA GLU A 118 -13.00 -22.26 -0.36
C GLU A 118 -11.71 -22.02 -1.14
N LEU A 119 -11.19 -20.80 -1.07
CA LEU A 119 -9.95 -20.39 -1.72
C LEU A 119 -8.85 -20.40 -0.66
N SER A 120 -7.87 -21.28 -0.81
CA SER A 120 -6.68 -21.30 0.04
C SER A 120 -5.59 -20.49 -0.64
N VAL A 121 -5.04 -19.50 0.08
CA VAL A 121 -4.02 -18.58 -0.44
C VAL A 121 -2.79 -18.65 0.46
N GLN A 122 -1.61 -18.67 -0.17
CA GLN A 122 -0.32 -18.50 0.48
C GLN A 122 0.44 -17.33 -0.16
N LEU A 123 0.94 -16.43 0.69
CA LEU A 123 1.65 -15.22 0.31
C LEU A 123 3.11 -15.33 0.78
N GLY A 124 4.04 -15.32 -0.16
CA GLY A 124 5.47 -15.20 0.13
C GLY A 124 5.89 -13.74 0.03
N TYR A 125 6.57 -13.20 1.05
CA TYR A 125 6.95 -11.79 1.11
C TYR A 125 8.44 -11.59 0.86
N ARG A 126 8.76 -10.54 0.08
CA ARG A 126 10.13 -10.01 -0.07
C ARG A 126 10.39 -8.81 0.85
N ARG A 127 9.33 -8.23 1.43
CA ARG A 127 9.38 -7.11 2.38
C ARG A 127 8.91 -7.57 3.76
N THR A 128 9.48 -7.01 4.81
CA THR A 128 9.09 -7.34 6.17
C THR A 128 7.76 -6.68 6.55
N ALA A 129 7.10 -7.18 7.60
CA ALA A 129 5.90 -6.56 8.17
C ALA A 129 6.16 -5.10 8.56
N ASP A 130 7.31 -4.81 9.17
CA ASP A 130 7.70 -3.46 9.57
C ASP A 130 7.86 -2.52 8.37
N GLN A 131 8.42 -2.99 7.27
CA GLN A 131 8.55 -2.21 6.03
C GLN A 131 7.18 -1.86 5.44
N ILE A 132 6.25 -2.82 5.41
CA ILE A 132 4.89 -2.61 4.91
C ILE A 132 4.11 -1.67 5.82
N ALA A 133 4.24 -1.81 7.14
CA ALA A 133 3.62 -0.92 8.11
C ALA A 133 4.20 0.50 8.10
N ALA A 134 5.46 0.66 7.70
CA ALA A 134 6.16 1.94 7.62
C ALA A 134 5.83 2.76 6.35
N ILE A 135 5.02 2.22 5.42
CA ILE A 135 4.61 2.93 4.21
C ILE A 135 3.88 4.23 4.60
N VAL A 136 4.42 5.36 4.15
CA VAL A 136 3.84 6.69 4.40
C VAL A 136 2.88 7.06 3.28
N ASN A 137 1.70 7.57 3.62
CA ASN A 137 0.73 8.02 2.62
C ASN A 137 0.95 9.50 2.26
N ALA A 138 0.95 9.79 0.96
CA ALA A 138 1.00 11.12 0.39
C ALA A 138 -0.09 11.29 -0.67
N THR A 139 -0.73 12.46 -0.74
CA THR A 139 -1.75 12.74 -1.76
C THR A 139 -1.14 12.86 -3.16
N SER A 140 0.10 13.32 -3.25
CA SER A 140 0.81 13.62 -4.50
C SER A 140 2.32 13.68 -4.24
N VAL A 141 3.12 13.66 -5.32
CA VAL A 141 4.59 13.75 -5.24
C VAL A 141 5.11 15.07 -4.67
N THR A 142 4.27 16.11 -4.61
CA THR A 142 4.64 17.41 -4.03
C THR A 142 4.98 17.34 -2.54
N ALA A 143 4.54 16.30 -1.82
CA ALA A 143 4.88 16.10 -0.42
C ALA A 143 6.27 15.46 -0.22
N LEU A 144 6.88 14.92 -1.28
CA LEU A 144 8.09 14.09 -1.17
C LEU A 144 9.27 14.83 -0.55
N GLN A 145 9.45 16.11 -0.86
CA GLN A 145 10.53 16.90 -0.27
C GLN A 145 10.47 16.87 1.26
N SER A 146 9.32 17.20 1.84
CA SER A 146 9.13 17.22 3.30
C SER A 146 9.27 15.83 3.93
N LEU A 147 8.82 14.78 3.24
CA LEU A 147 8.92 13.40 3.72
C LEU A 147 10.37 12.90 3.71
N LEU A 148 11.12 13.19 2.65
CA LEU A 148 12.53 12.86 2.54
C LEU A 148 13.36 13.63 3.57
N GLU A 149 13.11 14.93 3.75
CA GLU A 149 13.78 15.72 4.79
C GLU A 149 13.53 15.13 6.19
N THR A 150 12.30 14.73 6.48
CA THR A 150 11.94 14.08 7.75
C THR A 150 12.68 12.76 7.90
N ALA A 151 12.66 11.90 6.88
CA ALA A 151 13.35 10.61 6.90
C ALA A 151 14.87 10.77 7.12
N LEU A 152 15.50 11.77 6.49
CA LEU A 152 16.91 12.06 6.70
C LEU A 152 17.21 12.59 8.10
N ASN A 153 16.38 13.49 8.63
CA ASN A 153 16.55 14.02 9.98
C ASN A 153 16.40 12.91 11.04
N ASP A 154 15.51 11.95 10.79
CA ASP A 154 15.31 10.77 11.62
C ASP A 154 16.40 9.69 11.41
N GLY A 155 17.33 9.89 10.48
CA GLY A 155 18.39 8.94 10.16
C GLY A 155 17.89 7.63 9.54
N LYS A 156 16.75 7.65 8.83
CA LYS A 156 16.20 6.46 8.17
C LYS A 156 17.09 6.02 7.01
N ALA A 157 17.30 4.71 6.89
CA ALA A 157 17.98 4.09 5.76
C ALA A 157 17.11 4.04 4.50
N GLU A 158 15.79 4.04 4.66
CA GLU A 158 14.81 3.94 3.58
C GLU A 158 13.53 4.72 3.89
N LEU A 159 12.79 5.04 2.83
CA LEU A 159 11.46 5.63 2.88
C LEU A 159 10.60 5.04 1.76
N THR A 160 9.42 4.53 2.10
CA THR A 160 8.43 4.10 1.09
C THR A 160 7.20 4.99 1.19
N VAL A 161 6.78 5.58 0.07
CA VAL A 161 5.67 6.53 -0.01
C VAL A 161 4.60 6.01 -0.94
N ARG A 162 3.37 5.86 -0.44
CA ARG A 162 2.17 5.64 -1.25
C ARG A 162 1.67 6.97 -1.79
N VAL A 163 1.54 7.08 -3.10
CA VAL A 163 1.04 8.28 -3.76
C VAL A 163 -0.40 8.06 -4.24
N GLY A 164 -1.31 8.97 -3.88
CA GLY A 164 -2.72 8.89 -4.27
C GLY A 164 -2.98 9.30 -5.72
N TYR A 165 -2.10 10.10 -6.31
CA TYR A 165 -2.22 10.60 -7.68
C TYR A 165 -0.85 10.62 -8.35
N TRP A 166 -0.79 10.09 -9.58
CA TRP A 166 0.43 9.97 -10.38
C TRP A 166 0.19 10.43 -11.82
N GLN A 167 1.12 11.21 -12.36
CA GLN A 167 1.17 11.72 -13.73
C GLN A 167 2.50 11.36 -14.40
N ALA A 168 2.58 11.53 -15.73
CA ALA A 168 3.77 11.16 -16.49
C ALA A 168 5.01 12.01 -16.10
N GLU A 169 4.77 13.28 -15.80
CA GLU A 169 5.75 14.28 -15.37
C GLU A 169 6.25 14.09 -13.93
N ASP A 170 5.52 13.34 -13.11
CA ASP A 170 5.85 13.16 -11.69
C ASP A 170 7.19 12.45 -11.50
N ARG A 171 7.59 11.58 -12.45
CA ARG A 171 8.90 10.93 -12.41
C ARG A 171 10.05 11.94 -12.47
N ALA A 172 9.98 12.89 -13.40
CA ALA A 172 10.97 13.96 -13.49
C ALA A 172 10.92 14.89 -12.26
N ALA A 173 9.73 15.08 -11.67
CA ALA A 173 9.58 15.86 -10.43
C ALA A 173 10.23 15.15 -9.22
N VAL A 174 10.11 13.82 -9.12
CA VAL A 174 10.77 13.00 -8.10
C VAL A 174 12.29 13.13 -8.23
N ASP A 175 12.84 12.92 -9.44
CA ASP A 175 14.28 12.99 -9.71
C ASP A 175 14.83 14.38 -9.37
N LYS A 176 14.11 15.44 -9.76
CA LYS A 176 14.45 16.82 -9.41
C LYS A 176 14.45 17.03 -7.89
N THR A 177 13.41 16.57 -7.19
CA THR A 177 13.28 16.71 -5.74
C THR A 177 14.45 16.06 -5.01
N VAL A 178 14.83 14.84 -5.42
CA VAL A 178 15.98 14.13 -4.85
C VAL A 178 17.29 14.85 -5.13
N THR A 179 17.48 15.33 -6.36
CA THR A 179 18.71 16.05 -6.77
C THR A 179 18.88 17.36 -6.00
N ASP A 180 17.82 18.16 -5.91
CA ASP A 180 17.81 19.43 -5.19
C ASP A 180 18.10 19.20 -3.70
N LEU A 181 17.39 18.25 -3.07
CA LEU A 181 17.55 17.95 -1.65
C LEU A 181 18.96 17.43 -1.33
N ARG A 182 19.54 16.57 -2.18
CA ARG A 182 20.92 16.10 -2.00
C ARG A 182 21.92 17.25 -2.11
N THR A 183 21.69 18.20 -3.01
CA THR A 183 22.52 19.40 -3.14
C THR A 183 22.43 20.27 -1.89
N GLU A 184 21.21 20.54 -1.42
CA GLU A 184 20.95 21.34 -0.22
C GLU A 184 21.56 20.73 1.05
N ARG A 185 21.59 19.39 1.14
CA ARG A 185 22.16 18.65 2.28
C ARG A 185 23.66 18.35 2.12
N GLY A 186 24.30 18.80 1.04
CA GLY A 186 25.72 18.54 0.79
C GLY A 186 26.05 17.06 0.57
N LEU A 187 25.09 16.29 0.05
CA LEU A 187 25.20 14.85 -0.19
C LEU A 187 25.67 14.50 -1.61
N THR A 188 26.08 15.48 -2.41
CA THR A 188 26.50 15.27 -3.82
C THR A 188 27.69 14.32 -3.96
N GLU A 189 28.57 14.26 -2.96
CA GLU A 189 29.75 13.38 -2.94
C GLU A 189 29.47 11.99 -2.34
N THR A 190 28.25 11.74 -1.86
CA THR A 190 27.83 10.42 -1.36
C THR A 190 27.27 9.58 -2.50
N PRO A 191 27.23 8.24 -2.39
CA PRO A 191 26.51 7.40 -3.35
C PRO A 191 25.08 7.88 -3.57
N GLU A 192 24.60 7.78 -4.81
CA GLU A 192 23.24 8.15 -5.17
C GLU A 192 22.21 7.26 -4.46
N TRP A 193 21.06 7.83 -4.13
CA TRP A 193 19.95 7.06 -3.58
C TRP A 193 19.33 6.20 -4.67
N THR A 194 18.94 4.97 -4.33
CA THR A 194 18.17 4.13 -5.26
C THR A 194 16.70 4.49 -5.15
N ILE A 195 16.05 4.71 -6.30
CA ILE A 195 14.62 5.03 -6.38
C ILE A 195 13.91 3.93 -7.17
N SER A 196 13.01 3.21 -6.53
CA SER A 196 12.19 2.15 -7.15
C SER A 196 10.73 2.58 -7.20
N TYR A 197 10.03 2.18 -8.26
CA TYR A 197 8.64 2.57 -8.52
C TYR A 197 7.79 1.31 -8.65
N TYR A 198 6.60 1.31 -8.04
CA TYR A 198 5.72 0.15 -7.99
C TYR A 198 4.30 0.51 -8.44
N PRO A 199 3.75 -0.18 -9.45
CA PRO A 199 4.48 -1.05 -10.38
C PRO A 199 5.59 -0.29 -11.15
N ALA A 200 6.58 -1.00 -11.66
CA ALA A 200 7.71 -0.41 -12.38
C ALA A 200 7.28 0.31 -13.68
N GLU A 201 6.26 -0.24 -14.34
CA GLU A 201 5.64 0.28 -15.54
C GLU A 201 4.16 0.62 -15.28
N GLY A 202 3.65 1.65 -15.96
CA GLY A 202 2.26 2.09 -15.82
C GLY A 202 2.07 3.15 -14.73
N THR A 203 0.92 3.10 -14.06
CA THR A 203 0.55 4.09 -13.03
C THR A 203 1.20 3.71 -11.71
N VAL A 204 2.16 4.50 -11.26
CA VAL A 204 2.87 4.27 -10.00
C VAL A 204 1.95 4.58 -8.82
N GLY A 205 1.88 3.67 -7.84
CA GLY A 205 1.19 3.90 -6.57
C GLY A 205 2.10 3.92 -5.35
N LEU A 206 3.34 3.41 -5.47
CA LEU A 206 4.35 3.40 -4.40
C LEU A 206 5.72 3.76 -4.96
N ILE A 207 6.48 4.54 -4.18
CA ILE A 207 7.86 4.92 -4.47
C ILE A 207 8.72 4.51 -3.27
N GLU A 208 9.78 3.75 -3.51
CA GLU A 208 10.76 3.36 -2.50
C GLU A 208 12.06 4.14 -2.73
N PHE A 209 12.55 4.77 -1.67
CA PHE A 209 13.83 5.47 -1.62
C PHE A 209 14.76 4.72 -0.69
N ILE A 210 15.90 4.29 -1.20
CA ILE A 210 17.00 3.72 -0.42
C ILE A 210 18.03 4.84 -0.22
N LEU A 211 18.02 5.43 0.97
CA LEU A 211 18.72 6.68 1.33
C LEU A 211 20.18 6.45 1.74
N THR A 212 20.48 5.26 2.25
CA THR A 212 21.83 4.75 2.42
C THR A 212 22.10 3.74 1.32
N PRO A 213 23.25 3.77 0.63
CA PRO A 213 23.58 2.71 -0.31
C PRO A 213 23.45 1.36 0.41
N ALA A 214 22.75 0.41 -0.21
CA ALA A 214 22.78 -0.97 0.24
C ALA A 214 24.25 -1.36 0.33
N ASP A 215 24.72 -1.72 1.53
CA ASP A 215 26.00 -2.36 1.70
C ASP A 215 25.88 -3.72 1.01
N ASN A 216 26.06 -3.74 -0.31
CA ASN A 216 26.17 -4.95 -1.10
C ASN A 216 27.46 -5.62 -0.63
N GLY A 217 27.31 -6.46 0.38
CA GLY A 217 28.39 -7.02 1.18
C GLY A 217 29.63 -7.40 0.38
N ALA A 218 30.70 -6.64 0.63
CA ALA A 218 32.09 -7.07 0.53
C ALA A 218 32.85 -6.08 1.42
N ILE A 219 33.43 -6.52 2.54
CA ILE A 219 34.74 -7.19 2.57
C ILE A 219 34.76 -8.10 3.81
N GLN A 220 35.03 -9.41 3.60
CA GLN A 220 35.56 -10.27 4.65
C GLN A 220 36.84 -9.61 5.18
N PRO A 221 37.05 -9.46 6.50
CA PRO A 221 38.34 -9.00 6.99
C PRO A 221 39.40 -10.05 6.59
N GLU A 222 40.19 -9.69 5.59
CA GLU A 222 41.42 -10.38 5.24
C GLU A 222 42.42 -10.16 6.37
N GLY A 223 42.79 -11.23 7.06
CA GLY A 223 44.05 -11.30 7.79
C GLY A 223 43.95 -11.68 9.26
N GLU A 224 44.08 -12.97 9.53
CA GLU A 224 45.06 -13.39 10.54
C GLU A 224 45.86 -14.56 9.97
N PRO A 225 47.20 -14.45 9.79
CA PRO A 225 48.00 -15.56 9.30
C PRO A 225 48.05 -16.65 10.37
N GLU A 226 47.46 -17.80 10.07
CA GLU A 226 47.64 -19.07 10.79
C GLU A 226 49.14 -19.29 11.04
N THR A 227 49.55 -19.21 12.30
CA THR A 227 50.90 -19.56 12.72
C THR A 227 51.05 -21.08 12.59
N PRO A 228 52.07 -21.60 11.88
CA PRO A 228 52.23 -23.04 11.75
C PRO A 228 52.46 -23.66 13.14
N THR A 229 51.57 -24.55 13.55
CA THR A 229 51.76 -25.33 14.78
C THR A 229 52.94 -26.26 14.56
N GLU A 230 54.08 -25.89 15.13
CA GLU A 230 55.28 -26.70 15.23
C GLU A 230 54.96 -27.91 16.12
N TYR A 231 54.76 -29.07 15.50
CA TYR A 231 54.67 -30.35 16.21
C TYR A 231 56.04 -30.64 16.84
N LEU A 232 56.18 -30.29 18.12
CA LEU A 232 57.28 -30.72 18.95
C LEU A 232 57.26 -32.23 19.08
N GLN A 233 58.26 -32.84 18.48
CA GLN A 233 58.59 -34.24 18.59
C GLN A 233 59.33 -34.48 19.93
N THR A 234 58.95 -35.58 20.61
CA THR A 234 59.75 -36.40 21.56
C THR A 234 59.97 -35.89 23.00
N PRO A 235 60.25 -36.76 24.00
CA PRO A 235 60.77 -38.14 23.92
C PRO A 235 59.83 -39.30 24.30
#